data_AF-A0A969WWQ8-F1
#
_entry.id   AF-A0A969WWQ8-F1
#
_cell.length_a   1.000
_cell.length_b   1.000
_cell.length_c   1.000
_cell.angle_alpha   90.00
_cell.angle_beta   90.00
_cell.angle_gamma   90.00
#
_symmetry.space_group_name_H-M   'P 1'
#
loop_
_entity.id
_entity.type
_entity.pdbx_description
1 polymer ?
#
loop_
_entity_poly.entity_id
_entity_poly.type
_entity_poly.pdbx_seq_one_letter_code
_entity_poly.pdbx_strand_id
1 'polypeptide(L)'
;FYHSGIDQDFLELVVVEGLQVALADGDFVRMPPRPGDREVNLVKCLDGWDAEDGPETREAERRFAHRLYQAVEALNQARQVEQKLCRVVTRAMNFDKVDSCREDLIYEILELEWGQ
;
A
#
# COMPACT_ATOMS: atom_id res chain seq x y z
N PHE A 1 -9.68 8.88 -5.13
CA PHE A 1 -9.94 8.44 -3.75
C PHE A 1 -9.00 7.28 -3.45
N TYR A 2 -8.70 7.02 -2.18
CA TYR A 2 -7.75 6.00 -1.73
C TYR A 2 -8.39 5.17 -0.62
N HIS A 3 -8.25 3.84 -0.75
CA HIS A 3 -8.73 2.86 0.22
C HIS A 3 -7.61 2.45 1.18
N SER A 4 -7.99 1.86 2.31
CA SER A 4 -7.00 1.41 3.29
C SER A 4 -6.11 0.29 2.75
N GLY A 5 -4.88 0.26 3.24
CA GLY A 5 -3.94 -0.82 2.95
C GLY A 5 -4.26 -2.14 3.66
N ILE A 6 -5.28 -2.17 4.54
CA ILE A 6 -5.65 -3.32 5.37
C ILE A 6 -6.98 -3.92 4.93
N ASP A 7 -7.98 -3.05 4.75
CA ASP A 7 -9.33 -3.33 4.27
C ASP A 7 -9.63 -2.49 3.02
N GLN A 8 -9.82 -3.18 1.89
CA GLN A 8 -10.07 -2.57 0.59
C GLN A 8 -11.45 -1.90 0.49
N ASP A 9 -12.41 -2.29 1.33
CA ASP A 9 -13.75 -1.71 1.31
C ASP A 9 -13.81 -0.41 2.12
N PHE A 10 -12.78 -0.13 2.93
CA PHE A 10 -12.68 1.08 3.74
C PHE A 10 -12.02 2.23 2.98
N LEU A 11 -12.74 3.35 2.85
CA LEU A 11 -12.25 4.56 2.17
C LEU A 11 -11.54 5.47 3.18
N GLU A 12 -10.25 5.73 2.96
CA GLU A 12 -9.42 6.50 3.90
C GLU A 12 -9.17 7.95 3.48
N LEU A 13 -9.11 8.23 2.17
CA LEU A 13 -8.75 9.56 1.68
C LEU A 13 -9.46 9.90 0.36
N VAL A 14 -10.08 11.08 0.32
CA VAL A 14 -10.66 11.66 -0.88
C VAL A 14 -9.94 12.97 -1.19
N VAL A 15 -9.41 13.10 -2.40
CA VAL A 15 -8.82 14.34 -2.90
C VAL A 15 -9.74 14.92 -3.96
N VAL A 16 -10.10 16.19 -3.78
CA VAL A 16 -10.92 16.96 -4.72
C VAL A 16 -10.04 18.07 -5.29
N GLU A 17 -9.38 17.77 -6.40
CA GLU A 17 -8.38 18.67 -7.01
C GLU A 17 -8.95 20.04 -7.37
N GLY A 18 -10.18 20.08 -7.92
CA GLY A 18 -10.84 21.33 -8.30
C GLY A 18 -11.14 22.27 -7.12
N LEU A 19 -11.17 21.75 -5.90
CA LEU A 19 -11.33 22.52 -4.66
C LEU A 19 -10.01 22.70 -3.89
N GLN A 20 -8.94 22.03 -4.31
CA GLN A 20 -7.69 21.93 -3.55
C GLN A 20 -7.90 21.42 -2.12
N VAL A 21 -8.81 20.47 -1.95
CA VAL A 21 -9.18 19.88 -0.65
C VAL A 21 -8.83 18.40 -0.62
N ALA A 22 -8.33 17.95 0.53
CA ALA A 22 -8.20 16.54 0.85
C ALA A 22 -8.97 16.25 2.14
N LEU A 23 -9.85 15.24 2.09
CA LEU A 23 -10.59 14.71 3.24
C LEU A 23 -9.99 13.37 3.62
N ALA A 24 -9.39 13.29 4.80
CA ALA A 24 -8.78 12.07 5.32
C ALA A 24 -9.56 11.58 6.55
N ASP A 25 -9.60 10.26 6.71
CA ASP A 25 -9.87 9.66 8.01
C ASP A 25 -8.66 9.91 8.93
N GLY A 26 -8.89 10.66 10.01
CA GLY A 26 -7.86 11.13 10.93
C GLY A 26 -7.23 10.04 11.80
N ASP A 27 -7.85 8.87 11.89
CA ASP A 27 -7.38 7.77 12.75
C ASP A 27 -6.31 6.93 12.05
N PHE A 28 -6.39 6.80 10.73
CA PHE A 28 -5.51 5.93 9.94
C PHE A 28 -4.51 6.69 9.06
N VAL A 29 -4.91 7.83 8.48
CA VAL A 29 -4.07 8.56 7.52
C VAL A 29 -3.54 9.85 8.13
N ARG A 30 -2.28 9.81 8.58
CA ARG A 30 -1.53 11.03 8.91
C ARG A 30 -0.82 11.57 7.68
N MET A 31 -1.38 12.62 7.09
CA MET A 31 -0.70 13.36 6.04
C MET A 31 0.21 14.42 6.65
N PRO A 32 1.49 14.52 6.25
CA PRO A 32 2.34 15.60 6.69
C PRO A 32 1.82 16.93 6.12
N PRO A 33 1.70 17.98 6.95
CA PRO A 33 1.22 19.28 6.47
C PRO A 33 2.22 19.86 5.47
N ARG A 34 1.73 20.37 4.33
CA ARG A 34 2.57 21.10 3.37
C ARG A 34 2.49 22.60 3.65
N PRO A 35 3.54 23.38 3.29
CA PRO A 35 3.48 24.83 3.42
C PRO A 35 2.28 25.41 2.65
N GLY A 36 1.40 26.12 3.36
CA GLY A 36 0.19 26.71 2.79
C GLY A 36 -1.09 25.90 3.02
N ASP A 37 -0.99 24.65 3.45
CA ASP A 37 -2.16 23.84 3.78
C ASP A 37 -2.74 24.27 5.14
N ARG A 38 -4.08 24.21 5.25
CA ARG A 38 -4.80 24.42 6.51
C ARG A 38 -5.50 23.13 6.92
N GLU A 39 -5.05 22.54 8.02
CA GLU A 39 -5.71 21.39 8.62
C GLU A 39 -6.99 21.82 9.35
N VAL A 40 -8.09 21.12 9.09
CA VAL A 40 -9.37 21.31 9.79
C VAL A 40 -9.80 19.97 10.36
N ASN A 41 -9.80 19.86 11.68
CA ASN A 41 -10.33 18.69 12.37
C ASN A 41 -11.85 18.82 12.48
N LEU A 42 -12.57 18.06 11.64
CA LEU A 42 -14.03 18.08 11.57
C LEU A 42 -14.71 17.54 12.84
N VAL A 43 -14.04 16.65 13.59
CA VAL A 43 -14.56 16.11 14.86
C VAL A 43 -14.71 17.23 15.90
N LYS A 44 -13.78 18.19 15.92
CA LYS A 44 -13.88 19.37 16.80
C LYS A 44 -15.01 20.33 16.41
N CYS A 45 -15.63 20.14 15.25
CA CYS A 45 -16.75 20.94 14.77
C CYS A 45 -18.11 20.27 15.02
N LEU A 46 -18.14 19.07 15.58
CA LEU A 46 -19.36 18.34 15.92
C LEU A 46 -19.80 18.69 17.34
N ASP A 47 -20.99 19.26 17.48
CA ASP A 47 -21.62 19.49 18.79
C ASP A 47 -22.09 18.16 19.39
N GLY A 48 -21.74 17.90 20.66
CA GLY A 48 -22.16 16.69 21.39
C GLY A 48 -21.33 15.44 21.10
N TRP A 49 -20.21 15.55 20.40
CA TRP A 49 -19.23 14.47 20.28
C TRP A 49 -18.29 14.47 21.49
N ASP A 50 -18.69 13.79 22.56
CA ASP A 50 -17.76 13.38 23.61
C ASP A 50 -16.99 12.17 23.06
N ALA A 51 -15.78 12.41 22.55
CA ALA A 51 -14.89 11.31 22.19
C ALA A 51 -14.78 10.38 23.42
N GLU A 52 -15.05 9.09 23.26
CA GLU A 52 -14.81 8.07 24.28
C GLU A 52 -13.29 7.88 24.47
N ASP A 53 -12.62 8.93 24.95
CA ASP A 53 -11.18 9.01 25.19
C ASP A 53 -10.85 8.41 26.56
N GLY A 54 -11.45 7.24 26.81
CA GLY A 54 -11.26 6.44 28.00
C GLY A 54 -9.89 5.75 28.01
N PRO A 55 -9.41 5.35 29.19
CA PRO A 55 -8.15 4.62 29.30
C PRO A 55 -8.15 3.30 28.51
N GLU A 56 -9.30 2.64 28.39
CA GLU A 56 -9.46 1.38 27.64
C GLU A 56 -9.31 1.59 26.12
N THR A 57 -9.91 2.65 25.58
CA THR A 57 -9.79 3.03 24.16
C THR A 57 -8.34 3.30 23.81
N ARG A 58 -7.64 4.12 24.62
CA ARG A 58 -6.21 4.43 24.42
C ARG A 58 -5.32 3.19 24.50
N GLU A 59 -5.64 2.24 25.37
CA GLU A 59 -4.88 1.00 25.46
C GLU A 59 -5.12 0.11 24.23
N ALA A 60 -6.37 0.00 23.77
CA ALA A 60 -6.72 -0.72 22.55
C ALA A 60 -6.00 -0.14 21.32
N GLU A 61 -6.01 1.19 21.15
CA GLU A 61 -5.29 1.89 20.08
C GLU A 61 -3.78 1.61 20.13
N ARG A 62 -3.17 1.67 21.32
CA ARG A 62 -1.74 1.36 21.48
C ARG A 62 -1.41 -0.08 21.09
N ARG A 63 -2.24 -1.05 21.50
CA ARG A 63 -2.07 -2.46 21.12
C ARG A 63 -2.22 -2.63 19.62
N PHE A 64 -3.23 -2.02 19.02
CA PHE A 64 -3.46 -2.04 17.57
C PHE A 64 -2.25 -1.47 16.81
N ALA A 65 -1.80 -0.26 17.17
CA ALA A 65 -0.63 0.38 16.56
C ALA A 65 0.64 -0.49 16.70
N HIS A 66 0.85 -1.12 17.86
CA HIS A 66 1.98 -2.02 18.05
C HIS A 66 1.91 -3.27 17.15
N ARG A 67 0.72 -3.86 16.99
CA ARG A 67 0.52 -5.00 16.07
C ARG A 67 0.73 -4.60 14.62
N LEU A 68 0.24 -3.44 14.22
CA LEU A 68 0.46 -2.90 12.87
C LEU A 68 1.95 -2.68 12.60
N TYR A 69 2.68 -2.11 13.56
CA TYR A 69 4.13 -1.96 13.47
C TYR A 69 4.83 -3.31 13.27
N GLN A 70 4.49 -4.33 14.07
CA GLN A 70 5.04 -5.68 13.93
C GLN A 70 4.77 -6.28 12.54
N ALA A 71 3.56 -6.09 12.02
CA ALA A 71 3.20 -6.57 10.68
C ALA A 71 4.03 -5.88 9.59
N VAL A 72 4.17 -4.55 9.66
CA VAL A 72 5.01 -3.78 8.72
C VAL A 72 6.47 -4.20 8.81
N GLU A 73 7.00 -4.44 10.02
CA GLU A 73 8.36 -4.94 10.21
C GLU A 73 8.55 -6.32 9.55
N ALA A 74 7.63 -7.25 9.76
CA ALA A 74 7.66 -8.57 9.14
C ALA A 74 7.62 -8.51 7.61
N LEU A 75 6.77 -7.64 7.03
CA LEU A 75 6.72 -7.42 5.59
C LEU A 75 8.03 -6.85 5.04
N ASN A 76 8.65 -5.92 5.76
CA ASN A 76 9.96 -5.37 5.39
C ASN A 76 11.06 -6.45 5.41
N GLN A 77 11.06 -7.31 6.43
CA GLN A 77 12.00 -8.44 6.49
C GLN A 77 11.78 -9.42 5.34
N ALA A 78 10.52 -9.77 5.03
CA ALA A 78 10.18 -10.64 3.91
C ALA A 78 10.68 -10.05 2.57
N ARG A 79 10.46 -8.75 2.34
CA ARG A 79 10.95 -8.04 1.15
C ARG A 79 12.47 -8.05 1.05
N GLN A 80 13.20 -7.96 2.17
CA GLN A 80 14.67 -8.07 2.15
C GLN A 80 15.13 -9.48 1.77
N VAL A 81 14.44 -10.52 2.22
CA VAL A 81 14.73 -11.91 1.85
C VAL A 81 14.43 -12.14 0.36
N GLU A 82 13.28 -11.66 -0.12
CA GLU A 82 12.91 -11.67 -1.54
C GLU A 82 13.99 -11.02 -2.40
N GLN A 83 14.44 -9.81 -2.03
CA GLN A 83 15.51 -9.11 -2.75
C GLN A 83 16.85 -9.86 -2.74
N LYS A 84 17.17 -10.60 -1.67
CA LYS A 84 18.36 -11.47 -1.63
C LYS A 84 18.19 -12.65 -2.58
N LEU A 85 17.02 -13.29 -2.57
CA LEU A 85 16.72 -14.41 -3.47
C LEU A 85 16.77 -13.98 -4.93
N CYS A 86 16.11 -12.87 -5.29
CA CYS A 86 16.17 -12.30 -6.64
C CYS A 86 17.62 -12.08 -7.08
N ARG A 87 18.48 -11.51 -6.23
CA ARG A 87 19.90 -11.31 -6.56
C ARG A 87 20.63 -12.63 -6.85
N VAL A 88 20.37 -13.68 -6.08
CA VAL A 88 20.99 -15.00 -6.32
C VAL A 88 20.48 -15.60 -7.63
N VAL A 89 19.16 -15.58 -7.85
CA VAL A 89 18.53 -16.11 -9.05
C VAL A 89 19.04 -15.35 -10.28
N THR A 90 18.98 -14.02 -10.28
CA THR A 90 19.48 -13.19 -11.39
C THR A 90 20.95 -13.44 -11.68
N ARG A 91 21.80 -13.63 -10.67
CA ARG A 91 23.22 -13.92 -10.88
C ARG A 91 23.48 -15.32 -11.47
N ALA A 92 22.68 -16.31 -11.06
CA ALA A 92 22.83 -17.69 -11.52
C ALA A 92 22.11 -17.96 -12.86
N MET A 93 21.16 -17.10 -13.23
CA MET A 93 20.37 -17.24 -14.45
C MET A 93 21.20 -16.93 -15.69
N ASN A 94 21.13 -17.80 -16.69
CA ASN A 94 21.59 -17.51 -18.03
C ASN A 94 20.41 -16.92 -18.82
N PHE A 95 20.31 -15.59 -18.86
CA PHE A 95 19.23 -14.89 -19.53
C PHE A 95 19.23 -15.11 -21.05
N ASP A 96 20.41 -15.27 -21.67
CA ASP A 96 20.50 -15.56 -23.10
C ASP A 96 19.77 -16.86 -23.45
N LYS A 97 19.91 -17.90 -22.61
CA LYS A 97 19.21 -19.18 -22.81
C LYS A 97 17.70 -19.06 -22.60
N VAL A 98 17.27 -18.24 -21.64
CA VAL A 98 15.84 -17.97 -21.42
C VAL A 98 15.25 -17.22 -22.61
N ASP A 99 15.99 -16.26 -23.15
CA ASP A 99 15.61 -15.47 -24.31
C ASP A 99 15.50 -16.34 -25.57
N SER A 100 16.47 -17.22 -25.82
CA SER A 100 16.41 -18.17 -26.95
C SER A 100 15.19 -19.09 -26.84
N CYS A 101 14.92 -19.65 -25.64
CA CYS A 101 13.74 -20.49 -25.44
C CYS A 101 12.42 -19.73 -25.65
N ARG A 102 12.37 -18.44 -25.28
CA ARG A 102 11.22 -17.57 -25.57
C ARG A 102 11.04 -17.38 -27.07
N GLU A 103 12.13 -17.11 -27.80
CA GLU A 103 12.07 -16.96 -29.27
C GLU A 103 11.60 -18.25 -29.94
N ASP A 104 12.14 -19.40 -29.56
CA ASP A 104 11.72 -20.71 -30.08
C ASP A 104 10.22 -20.95 -29.88
N LEU A 105 9.69 -20.66 -28.69
CA LEU A 105 8.26 -20.78 -28.39
C LEU A 105 7.40 -19.82 -29.21
N ILE A 106 7.87 -18.59 -29.44
CA ILE A 106 7.17 -17.62 -30.30
C ILE A 106 7.10 -18.14 -31.74
N TYR A 107 8.21 -18.67 -32.27
CA TYR A 107 8.23 -19.27 -33.60
C TYR A 107 7.24 -20.44 -33.70
N GLU A 108 7.24 -21.35 -32.72
CA GLU A 108 6.30 -22.49 -32.70
C GLU A 108 4.84 -22.02 -32.71
N ILE A 109 4.49 -21.01 -31.90
CA ILE A 109 3.12 -20.46 -31.87
C ILE A 109 2.74 -19.83 -33.23
N LEU A 110 3.63 -19.04 -33.82
CA LEU A 110 3.36 -18.38 -35.11
C LEU A 110 3.27 -19.38 -36.27
N GLU A 111 4.09 -20.44 -36.26
CA GLU A 111 3.96 -21.54 -37.23
C GLU A 111 2.63 -22.28 -37.10
N LEU A 112 2.12 -22.47 -35.87
CA LEU A 112 0.81 -23.05 -35.63
C LEU A 112 -0.35 -22.14 -36.09
N GLU A 113 -0.19 -20.82 -36.04
CA GLU A 113 -1.20 -19.85 -36.50
C GLU A 113 -1.20 -19.60 -38.01
N TRP A 114 -0.05 -19.68 -38.68
CA TRP A 114 0.08 -19.47 -40.14
C TRP A 114 0.14 -20.76 -40.96
N GLY A 115 0.19 -21.93 -40.31
CA GLY A 115 0.07 -23.24 -40.92
C GLY A 115 -1.38 -23.72 -41.15
N GLN A 116 -2.39 -22.85 -40.94
CA GLN A 116 -3.80 -23.09 -41.29
C GLN A 116 -4.20 -22.45 -42.62
#